data_AF-A0A4Z0CBB5-F1
#
_entry.id   AF-A0A4Z0CBB5-F1
#
_cell.length_a   1.000
_cell.length_b   1.000
_cell.length_c   1.000
_cell.angle_alpha   90.00
_cell.angle_beta   90.00
_cell.angle_gamma   90.00
#
_symmetry.space_group_name_H-M   'P 1'
#
loop_
_entity.id
_entity.type
_entity.pdbx_description
1 polymer ?
#
loop_
_entity_poly.entity_id
_entity_poly.type
_entity_poly.pdbx_seq_one_letter_code
_entity_poly.pdbx_strand_id
1 'polypeptide(L)'
;MQQNEQEQRRWRLTAVIDRHFGRDNDLIASVIREKTGGKVSERTVQAWLITPGRKSSRNCPEWAVKALEDYVADPANSESLKRYAARREVAASEEWKSPLAWSDRVRREKAVDLATTTLEVEARRQRAWQEAGGAQIGTMSFELERRLDAELHSHRRVLSALNQAMRTATNFDEFKAKFDEEVRGAELQDFFVGEARRAIESGSEEFAMPDAVIEQPSTGKAHT
;
A
#
# COMPACT_ATOMS: atom_id res chain seq x y z
N MET A 1 -20.41 -4.60 -20.44
CA MET A 1 -20.12 -3.19 -20.74
C MET A 1 -19.38 -2.52 -19.57
N GLN A 2 -19.91 -2.57 -18.35
CA GLN A 2 -19.29 -1.95 -17.16
C GLN A 2 -17.89 -2.46 -16.78
N GLN A 3 -17.57 -3.75 -16.97
CA GLN A 3 -16.22 -4.27 -16.69
C GLN A 3 -15.13 -3.66 -17.61
N ASN A 4 -15.46 -3.43 -18.88
CA ASN A 4 -14.54 -2.83 -19.85
C ASN A 4 -14.25 -1.35 -19.51
N GLU A 5 -15.27 -0.62 -19.04
CA GLU A 5 -15.10 0.77 -18.59
C GLU A 5 -14.22 0.87 -17.33
N GLN A 6 -14.35 -0.06 -16.38
CA GLN A 6 -13.50 -0.08 -15.19
C GLN A 6 -12.03 -0.40 -15.52
N GLU A 7 -11.80 -1.37 -16.40
CA GLU A 7 -10.47 -1.70 -16.87
C GLU A 7 -9.83 -0.52 -17.63
N GLN A 8 -10.60 0.15 -18.48
CA GLN A 8 -10.14 1.37 -19.17
C GLN A 8 -9.78 2.49 -18.18
N ARG A 9 -10.61 2.74 -17.17
CA ARG A 9 -10.31 3.73 -16.12
C ARG A 9 -9.03 3.40 -15.37
N ARG A 10 -8.87 2.14 -14.97
CA ARG A 10 -7.67 1.69 -14.27
C ARG A 10 -6.43 1.82 -15.15
N TRP A 11 -6.54 1.47 -16.43
CA TRP A 11 -5.44 1.62 -17.38
C TRP A 11 -5.04 3.09 -17.55
N ARG A 12 -6.01 4.00 -17.69
CA ARG A 12 -5.78 5.46 -17.72
C ARG A 12 -5.12 5.95 -16.44
N LEU A 13 -5.63 5.54 -15.28
CA LEU A 13 -5.05 5.89 -13.98
C LEU A 13 -3.59 5.45 -13.90
N THR A 14 -3.31 4.17 -14.20
CA THR A 14 -1.95 3.61 -14.19
C THR A 14 -1.04 4.37 -15.15
N ALA A 15 -1.50 4.69 -16.36
CA ALA A 15 -0.71 5.41 -17.35
C ALA A 15 -0.33 6.82 -16.88
N VAL A 16 -1.27 7.55 -16.28
CA VAL A 16 -1.02 8.89 -15.72
C VAL A 16 -0.04 8.81 -14.56
N ILE A 17 -0.23 7.85 -13.64
CA ILE A 17 0.63 7.64 -12.48
C ILE A 17 2.07 7.30 -12.88
N ASP A 18 2.23 6.34 -13.79
CA ASP A 18 3.54 5.85 -14.21
C ASP A 18 4.34 6.91 -14.97
N ARG A 19 3.64 7.81 -15.67
CA ARG A 19 4.27 8.87 -16.46
C ARG A 19 4.61 10.11 -15.64
N HIS A 20 3.78 10.49 -14.68
CA HIS A 20 3.85 11.81 -14.04
C HIS A 20 4.09 11.80 -12.53
N PHE A 21 3.71 10.73 -11.85
CA PHE A 21 3.66 10.70 -10.38
C PHE A 21 4.61 9.69 -9.74
N GLY A 22 5.31 8.88 -10.54
CA GLY A 22 6.34 7.97 -10.05
C GLY A 22 5.84 6.94 -9.03
N ARG A 23 4.55 6.59 -9.09
CA ARG A 23 3.85 5.66 -8.17
C ARG A 23 3.78 6.10 -6.71
N ASP A 24 4.01 7.39 -6.42
CA ASP A 24 3.80 7.92 -5.08
C ASP A 24 2.31 8.13 -4.80
N ASN A 25 1.65 7.11 -4.24
CA ASN A 25 0.19 7.16 -4.03
C ASN A 25 -0.23 8.16 -2.95
N ASP A 26 0.65 8.54 -2.04
CA ASP A 26 0.38 9.61 -1.06
C ASP A 26 0.23 10.95 -1.79
N LEU A 27 1.15 11.20 -2.72
CA LEU A 27 1.10 12.38 -3.56
C LEU A 27 -0.13 12.40 -4.48
N ILE A 28 -0.42 11.27 -5.12
CA ILE A 28 -1.59 11.12 -5.99
C ILE A 28 -2.87 11.38 -5.19
N ALA A 29 -2.99 10.78 -4.01
CA ALA A 29 -4.10 11.04 -3.11
C ALA A 29 -4.18 12.53 -2.75
N SER A 30 -3.06 13.19 -2.45
CA SER A 30 -3.02 14.63 -2.16
C SER A 30 -3.55 15.48 -3.31
N VAL A 31 -3.11 15.23 -4.54
CA VAL A 31 -3.57 15.95 -5.73
C VAL A 31 -5.08 15.76 -5.94
N ILE A 32 -5.58 14.53 -5.78
CA ILE A 32 -7.00 14.25 -5.92
C ILE A 32 -7.80 14.97 -4.82
N ARG A 33 -7.34 14.95 -3.57
CA ARG A 33 -7.99 15.67 -2.46
C ARG A 33 -8.05 17.16 -2.72
N GLU A 34 -6.96 17.76 -3.21
CA GLU A 34 -6.88 19.19 -3.52
C GLU A 34 -7.87 19.58 -4.63
N LYS A 35 -7.94 18.79 -5.72
CA LYS A 35 -8.81 19.09 -6.87
C LYS A 35 -10.29 18.83 -6.60
N THR A 36 -10.61 17.89 -5.70
CA THR A 36 -11.99 17.39 -5.55
C THR A 36 -12.61 17.69 -4.19
N GLY A 37 -11.81 18.03 -3.18
CA GLY A 37 -12.27 18.14 -1.78
C GLY A 37 -12.58 16.80 -1.12
N GLY A 38 -12.27 15.68 -1.80
CA GLY A 38 -12.58 14.33 -1.34
C GLY A 38 -11.69 13.82 -0.22
N LYS A 39 -12.14 12.74 0.43
CA LYS A 39 -11.33 11.94 1.37
C LYS A 39 -10.72 10.75 0.62
N VAL A 40 -9.58 10.97 -0.01
CA VAL A 40 -8.81 9.90 -0.70
C VAL A 40 -7.51 9.69 0.07
N SER A 41 -7.21 8.45 0.45
CA SER A 41 -5.94 8.04 1.07
C SER A 41 -5.02 7.37 0.05
N GLU A 42 -3.74 7.22 0.38
CA GLU A 42 -2.80 6.39 -0.39
C GLU A 42 -3.30 4.95 -0.54
N ARG A 43 -3.93 4.40 0.50
CA ARG A 43 -4.52 3.05 0.47
C ARG A 43 -5.74 2.98 -0.45
N THR A 44 -6.51 4.06 -0.57
CA THR A 44 -7.60 4.17 -1.56
C THR A 44 -7.05 4.02 -2.98
N VAL A 45 -5.97 4.74 -3.30
CA VAL A 45 -5.33 4.67 -4.61
C VAL A 45 -4.74 3.27 -4.85
N GLN A 46 -4.09 2.68 -3.85
CA GLN A 46 -3.60 1.30 -3.94
C GLN A 46 -4.73 0.30 -4.19
N ALA A 47 -5.88 0.45 -3.53
CA ALA A 47 -7.06 -0.39 -3.75
C ALA A 47 -7.62 -0.26 -5.17
N TRP A 48 -7.50 0.91 -5.81
CA TRP A 48 -7.86 1.09 -7.22
C TRP A 48 -6.87 0.42 -8.19
N LEU A 49 -5.60 0.32 -7.80
CA LEU A 49 -4.51 -0.19 -8.65
C LEU A 49 -4.25 -1.69 -8.50
N ILE A 50 -4.64 -2.30 -7.38
CA ILE A 50 -4.43 -3.74 -7.13
C ILE A 50 -5.15 -4.60 -8.18
N THR A 51 -4.65 -5.80 -8.45
CA THR A 51 -5.24 -6.76 -9.41
C THR A 51 -6.77 -6.89 -9.26
N PRO A 52 -7.55 -6.80 -10.36
CA PRO A 52 -9.00 -6.89 -10.29
C PRO A 52 -9.46 -8.23 -9.70
N GLY A 53 -10.60 -8.24 -9.01
CA GLY A 53 -11.20 -9.45 -8.45
C GLY A 53 -10.65 -9.88 -7.09
N ARG A 54 -9.63 -9.20 -6.57
CA ARG A 54 -9.14 -9.42 -5.19
C ARG A 54 -10.06 -8.75 -4.17
N LYS A 55 -10.10 -9.27 -2.94
CA LYS A 55 -11.00 -8.79 -1.86
C LYS A 55 -10.85 -7.29 -1.56
N SER A 56 -9.63 -6.78 -1.66
CA SER A 56 -9.27 -5.38 -1.45
C SER A 56 -9.37 -4.52 -2.71
N SER A 57 -9.64 -5.10 -3.89
CA SER A 57 -9.80 -4.33 -5.12
C SER A 57 -11.01 -3.42 -4.99
N ARG A 58 -10.84 -2.17 -5.40
CA ARG A 58 -11.91 -1.19 -5.56
C ARG A 58 -11.91 -0.63 -6.97
N ASN A 59 -13.07 -0.16 -7.41
CA ASN A 59 -13.20 0.51 -8.70
C ASN A 59 -12.66 1.93 -8.60
N CYS A 60 -11.87 2.33 -9.60
CA CYS A 60 -11.45 3.71 -9.73
C CYS A 60 -12.61 4.53 -10.29
N PRO A 61 -13.06 5.59 -9.61
CA PRO A 61 -14.12 6.45 -10.13
C PRO A 61 -13.58 7.39 -11.21
N GLU A 62 -14.41 7.73 -12.21
CA GLU A 62 -14.01 8.59 -13.34
C GLU A 62 -13.50 9.96 -12.89
N TRP A 63 -14.10 10.52 -11.84
CA TRP A 63 -13.72 11.81 -11.32
C TRP A 63 -12.28 11.84 -10.78
N ALA A 64 -11.78 10.72 -10.26
CA ALA A 64 -10.41 10.63 -9.74
C ALA A 64 -9.39 10.61 -10.89
N VAL A 65 -9.70 9.88 -11.97
CA VAL A 65 -8.89 9.87 -13.20
C VAL A 65 -8.85 11.27 -13.80
N LYS A 66 -10.03 11.89 -13.95
CA LYS A 66 -10.15 13.25 -14.51
C LYS A 66 -9.39 14.28 -13.66
N ALA A 67 -9.48 14.22 -12.33
CA ALA A 67 -8.75 15.15 -11.46
C ALA A 67 -7.23 15.11 -11.68
N LEU A 68 -6.66 13.92 -11.91
CA LEU A 68 -5.23 13.77 -12.22
C LEU A 68 -4.89 14.23 -13.63
N GLU A 69 -5.72 13.89 -14.63
CA GLU A 69 -5.54 14.34 -16.01
C GLU A 69 -5.60 15.88 -16.09
N ASP A 70 -6.56 16.51 -15.42
CA ASP A 70 -6.69 17.97 -15.34
C ASP A 70 -5.49 18.61 -14.62
N TYR A 71 -4.96 17.98 -13.57
CA TYR A 71 -3.74 18.44 -12.88
C TYR A 71 -2.52 18.42 -13.81
N VAL A 72 -2.38 17.35 -14.60
CA VAL A 72 -1.26 17.18 -15.54
C VAL A 72 -1.38 18.13 -16.74
N ALA A 73 -2.59 18.40 -17.21
CA ALA A 73 -2.85 19.29 -18.34
C ALA A 73 -2.60 20.77 -18.02
N ASP A 74 -2.68 21.15 -16.74
CA ASP A 74 -2.47 22.51 -16.28
C ASP A 74 -0.97 22.89 -16.26
N PRO A 75 -0.53 23.83 -17.13
CA PRO A 75 0.88 24.22 -17.22
C PRO A 75 1.46 24.77 -15.91
N ALA A 76 0.63 25.32 -15.02
CA ALA A 76 1.07 25.83 -13.72
C ALA A 76 1.68 24.71 -12.84
N ASN A 77 1.30 23.45 -13.05
CA ASN A 77 1.78 22.31 -12.27
C ASN A 77 3.05 21.68 -12.86
N SER A 78 3.54 22.17 -14.00
CA SER A 78 4.68 21.57 -14.71
C SER A 78 5.95 21.45 -13.84
N GLU A 79 6.22 22.42 -12.99
CA GLU A 79 7.38 22.40 -12.08
C GLU A 79 7.20 21.36 -10.96
N SER A 80 5.99 21.23 -10.41
CA SER A 80 5.67 20.19 -9.42
C SER A 80 5.84 18.80 -10.03
N LEU A 81 5.36 18.58 -11.25
CA LEU A 81 5.50 17.30 -11.97
C LEU A 81 6.96 16.93 -12.23
N LYS A 82 7.81 17.90 -12.58
CA LYS A 82 9.27 17.67 -12.71
C LYS A 82 9.89 17.25 -11.38
N ARG A 83 9.51 17.89 -10.28
CA ARG A 83 9.99 17.51 -8.93
C ARG A 83 9.55 16.10 -8.56
N TYR A 84 8.34 15.69 -8.91
CA TYR A 84 7.86 14.33 -8.66
C TYR A 84 8.62 13.30 -9.47
N ALA A 85 8.88 13.58 -10.75
CA ALA A 85 9.72 12.73 -11.59
C ALA A 85 11.15 12.61 -11.03
N ALA A 86 11.76 13.71 -10.57
CA ALA A 86 13.10 13.67 -9.96
C ALA A 86 13.13 12.87 -8.65
N ARG A 87 12.10 12.98 -7.80
CA ARG A 87 11.98 12.16 -6.57
C ARG A 87 11.95 10.67 -6.87
N ARG A 88 11.30 10.26 -7.96
CA ARG A 88 11.27 8.85 -8.40
C ARG A 88 12.67 8.34 -8.72
N GLU A 89 13.48 9.12 -9.43
CA GLU A 89 14.84 8.71 -9.80
C GLU A 89 15.72 8.53 -8.56
N VAL A 90 15.63 9.46 -7.60
CA VAL A 90 16.34 9.36 -6.32
C VAL A 90 15.86 8.13 -5.54
N ALA A 91 14.54 7.96 -5.37
CA ALA A 91 13.97 6.83 -4.65
C ALA A 91 14.40 5.48 -5.27
N ALA A 92 14.35 5.35 -6.60
CA ALA A 92 14.79 4.14 -7.31
C ALA A 92 16.28 3.82 -7.09
N SER A 93 17.12 4.84 -6.88
CA SER A 93 18.56 4.67 -6.63
C SER A 93 18.92 4.35 -5.17
N GLU A 94 18.01 4.62 -4.23
CA GLU A 94 18.20 4.46 -2.78
C GLU A 94 17.36 3.33 -2.17
N GLU A 95 16.42 2.78 -2.94
CA GLU A 95 15.43 1.79 -2.53
C GLU A 95 15.98 0.58 -1.77
N TRP A 96 17.18 0.13 -2.12
CA TRP A 96 17.84 -1.04 -1.51
C TRP A 96 18.93 -0.67 -0.50
N LYS A 97 19.15 0.62 -0.25
CA LYS A 97 20.24 1.12 0.58
C LYS A 97 19.83 1.39 2.02
N SER A 98 18.54 1.66 2.27
CA SER A 98 18.01 1.90 3.62
C SER A 98 16.73 1.08 3.85
N PRO A 99 16.62 0.38 4.99
CA PRO A 99 15.39 -0.28 5.42
C PRO A 99 14.20 0.68 5.48
N LEU A 100 14.43 1.93 5.89
CA LEU A 100 13.39 2.95 5.98
C LEU A 100 12.85 3.34 4.60
N ALA A 101 13.71 3.35 3.57
CA ALA A 101 13.29 3.62 2.19
C ALA A 101 12.33 2.52 1.69
N TRP A 102 12.61 1.26 2.01
CA TRP A 102 11.72 0.16 1.71
C TRP A 102 10.38 0.26 2.47
N SER A 103 10.39 0.56 3.77
CA SER A 103 9.17 0.73 4.57
C SER A 103 8.28 1.86 4.05
N ASP A 104 8.90 2.97 3.64
CA ASP A 104 8.17 4.08 3.04
C ASP A 104 7.61 3.74 1.65
N ARG A 105 8.29 2.90 0.87
CA ARG A 105 7.70 2.31 -0.34
C ARG A 105 6.53 1.39 0.00
N VAL A 106 6.63 0.58 1.05
CA VAL A 106 5.51 -0.26 1.47
C VAL A 106 4.29 0.60 1.78
N ARG A 107 4.46 1.66 2.58
CA ARG A 107 3.42 2.64 2.87
C ARG A 107 2.80 3.20 1.59
N ARG A 108 3.64 3.72 0.68
CA ARG A 108 3.19 4.45 -0.52
C ARG A 108 2.61 3.53 -1.58
N GLU A 109 3.15 2.33 -1.80
CA GLU A 109 2.84 1.53 -2.99
C GLU A 109 2.25 0.15 -2.72
N LYS A 110 2.62 -0.50 -1.60
CA LYS A 110 2.48 -1.97 -1.48
C LYS A 110 1.63 -2.45 -0.32
N ALA A 111 1.30 -1.60 0.65
CA ALA A 111 0.64 -2.02 1.89
C ALA A 111 -0.64 -2.83 1.64
N VAL A 112 -1.53 -2.36 0.76
CA VAL A 112 -2.78 -3.06 0.42
C VAL A 112 -2.51 -4.38 -0.30
N ASP A 113 -1.58 -4.40 -1.25
CA ASP A 113 -1.24 -5.60 -2.02
C ASP A 113 -0.63 -6.71 -1.14
N LEU A 114 0.30 -6.33 -0.27
CA LEU A 114 0.92 -7.23 0.71
C LEU A 114 -0.12 -7.76 1.71
N ALA A 115 -0.94 -6.88 2.28
CA ALA A 115 -2.01 -7.27 3.21
C ALA A 115 -2.99 -8.26 2.56
N THR A 116 -3.38 -8.01 1.31
CA THR A 116 -4.28 -8.89 0.56
C THR A 116 -3.67 -10.25 0.29
N THR A 117 -2.39 -10.28 -0.08
CA THR A 117 -1.66 -11.52 -0.35
C THR A 117 -1.54 -12.36 0.92
N THR A 118 -1.24 -11.73 2.05
CA THR A 118 -1.20 -12.39 3.36
C THR A 118 -2.55 -13.01 3.71
N LEU A 119 -3.66 -12.27 3.55
CA LEU A 119 -5.00 -12.77 3.81
C LEU A 119 -5.39 -13.95 2.91
N GLU A 120 -5.01 -13.91 1.63
CA GLU A 120 -5.28 -15.00 0.68
C GLU A 120 -4.45 -16.26 0.97
N VAL A 121 -3.20 -16.10 1.40
CA VAL A 121 -2.35 -17.21 1.85
C VAL A 121 -2.90 -17.82 3.13
N GLU A 122 -3.27 -17.00 4.12
CA GLU A 122 -3.86 -17.44 5.38
C GLU A 122 -5.18 -18.17 5.16
N ALA A 123 -6.09 -17.63 4.34
CA ALA A 123 -7.37 -18.28 4.02
C ALA A 123 -7.20 -19.63 3.29
N ARG A 124 -6.11 -19.80 2.51
CA ARG A 124 -5.77 -21.11 1.91
C ARG A 124 -5.22 -22.08 2.95
N ARG A 125 -4.31 -21.64 3.81
CA ARG A 125 -3.75 -22.45 4.91
C ARG A 125 -4.84 -22.91 5.87
N GLN A 126 -5.74 -22.02 6.27
CA GLN A 126 -6.86 -22.36 7.15
C GLN A 126 -7.76 -23.43 6.53
N ARG A 127 -8.12 -23.30 5.24
CA ARG A 127 -8.89 -24.32 4.54
C ARG A 127 -8.19 -25.67 4.51
N ALA A 128 -6.89 -25.70 4.20
CA ALA A 128 -6.12 -26.94 4.20
C ALA A 128 -6.14 -27.64 5.58
N TRP A 129 -6.02 -26.88 6.67
CA TRP A 129 -6.15 -27.44 8.02
C TRP A 129 -7.56 -27.95 8.32
N GLN A 130 -8.60 -27.21 7.91
CA GLN A 130 -9.99 -27.62 8.09
C GLN A 130 -10.34 -28.87 7.27
N GLU A 131 -9.81 -29.01 6.07
CA GLU A 131 -9.97 -30.18 5.21
C GLU A 131 -9.28 -31.42 5.82
N ALA A 132 -8.08 -31.26 6.38
CA ALA A 132 -7.31 -32.36 6.96
C ALA A 132 -7.81 -32.80 8.35
N GLY A 133 -8.23 -31.86 9.20
CA GLY A 133 -8.54 -32.09 10.61
C GLY A 133 -10.02 -31.94 10.99
N GLY A 134 -10.88 -31.53 10.05
CA GLY A 134 -12.25 -31.09 10.35
C GLY A 134 -12.29 -29.64 10.87
N ALA A 135 -13.48 -29.02 10.86
CA ALA A 135 -13.63 -27.58 11.06
C ALA A 135 -13.06 -27.05 12.39
N GLN A 136 -13.36 -27.72 13.52
CA GLN A 136 -12.93 -27.26 14.84
C GLN A 136 -11.43 -27.45 15.06
N ILE A 137 -10.93 -28.67 14.87
CA ILE A 137 -9.50 -29.00 15.06
C ILE A 137 -8.65 -28.24 14.05
N GLY A 138 -9.06 -28.18 12.78
CA GLY A 138 -8.35 -27.43 11.75
C GLY A 138 -8.24 -25.95 12.06
N THR A 139 -9.29 -25.33 12.59
CA THR A 139 -9.23 -23.91 13.00
C THR A 139 -8.27 -23.70 14.18
N MET A 140 -8.27 -24.58 15.18
CA MET A 140 -7.32 -24.52 16.30
C MET A 140 -5.87 -24.71 15.83
N SER A 141 -5.62 -25.69 14.96
CA SER A 141 -4.29 -25.95 14.40
C SER A 141 -3.77 -24.79 13.57
N PHE A 142 -4.62 -24.19 12.73
CA PHE A 142 -4.27 -23.00 11.97
C PHE A 142 -3.92 -21.81 12.88
N GLU A 143 -4.70 -21.55 13.94
CA GLU A 143 -4.39 -20.48 14.89
C GLU A 143 -3.06 -20.69 15.62
N LEU A 144 -2.72 -21.94 15.95
CA LEU A 144 -1.42 -22.28 16.53
C LEU A 144 -0.28 -22.08 15.52
N GLU A 145 -0.42 -22.57 14.29
CA GLU A 145 0.56 -22.34 13.22
C GLU A 145 0.78 -20.85 13.03
N ARG A 146 -0.30 -20.07 12.90
CA ARG A 146 -0.24 -18.62 12.67
C ARG A 146 0.52 -17.89 13.78
N ARG A 147 0.31 -18.25 15.05
CA ARG A 147 1.06 -17.68 16.18
C ARG A 147 2.54 -18.05 16.14
N LEU A 148 2.85 -19.31 15.86
CA LEU A 148 4.24 -19.78 15.75
C LEU A 148 4.96 -19.11 14.58
N ASP A 149 4.31 -18.97 13.43
CA ASP A 149 4.87 -18.33 12.24
C ASP A 149 5.15 -16.83 12.50
N ALA A 150 4.25 -16.14 13.23
CA ALA A 150 4.46 -14.75 13.65
C ALA A 150 5.68 -14.60 14.58
N GLU A 151 5.82 -15.48 15.58
CA GLU A 151 6.99 -15.49 16.46
C GLU A 151 8.27 -15.79 15.68
N LEU A 152 8.28 -16.83 14.84
CA LEU A 152 9.43 -17.18 14.01
C LEU A 152 9.83 -16.03 13.08
N HIS A 153 8.85 -15.34 12.51
CA HIS A 153 9.09 -14.17 11.66
C HIS A 153 9.75 -13.03 12.46
N SER A 154 9.23 -12.72 13.66
CA SER A 154 9.81 -11.72 14.55
C SER A 154 11.28 -12.02 14.90
N HIS A 155 11.58 -13.27 15.25
CA HIS A 155 12.96 -13.69 15.56
C HIS A 155 13.87 -13.63 14.34
N ARG A 156 13.43 -14.13 13.18
CA ARG A 156 14.19 -14.08 11.92
C ARG A 156 14.53 -12.64 11.54
N ARG A 157 13.59 -11.72 11.74
CA ARG A 157 13.78 -10.29 11.49
C ARG A 157 14.88 -9.70 12.37
N VAL A 158 14.84 -9.90 13.69
CA VAL A 158 15.90 -9.41 14.60
C VAL A 158 17.26 -10.00 14.24
N LEU A 159 17.32 -11.31 13.95
CA LEU A 159 18.57 -11.95 13.52
C LEU A 159 19.09 -11.42 12.18
N SER A 160 18.19 -11.12 11.23
CA SER A 160 18.57 -10.52 9.96
C SER A 160 19.13 -9.11 10.16
N ALA A 161 18.46 -8.27 10.94
CA ALA A 161 18.93 -6.93 11.31
C ALA A 161 20.30 -6.98 11.99
N LEU A 162 20.47 -7.90 12.94
CA LEU A 162 21.75 -8.12 13.63
C LEU A 162 22.86 -8.49 12.63
N ASN A 163 22.61 -9.48 11.78
CA ASN A 163 23.57 -9.93 10.77
C ASN A 163 23.94 -8.81 9.79
N GLN A 164 22.97 -8.03 9.33
CA GLN A 164 23.20 -6.95 8.40
C GLN A 164 24.01 -5.79 9.03
N ALA A 165 23.68 -5.41 10.26
CA ALA A 165 24.42 -4.41 11.01
C ALA A 165 25.88 -4.87 11.26
N MET A 166 26.09 -6.12 11.70
CA MET A 166 27.44 -6.67 11.92
C MET A 166 28.29 -6.66 10.64
N ARG A 167 27.69 -6.93 9.47
CA ARG A 167 28.42 -7.00 8.21
C ARG A 167 28.82 -5.65 7.65
N THR A 168 28.10 -4.59 8.00
CA THR A 168 28.23 -3.29 7.33
C THR A 168 28.74 -2.18 8.24
N ALA A 169 28.67 -2.34 9.56
CA ALA A 169 29.22 -1.38 10.51
C ALA A 169 30.74 -1.52 10.63
N THR A 170 31.43 -0.39 10.78
CA THR A 170 32.89 -0.38 11.00
C THR A 170 33.26 -0.26 12.47
N ASN A 171 32.32 0.14 13.31
CA ASN A 171 32.48 0.34 14.75
C ASN A 171 31.16 0.07 15.49
N PHE A 172 31.22 0.07 16.82
CA PHE A 172 30.08 -0.30 17.66
C PHE A 172 28.92 0.71 17.60
N ASP A 173 29.20 2.00 17.47
CA ASP A 173 28.16 3.02 17.41
C ASP A 173 27.42 2.97 16.07
N GLU A 174 28.13 2.76 14.95
CA GLU A 174 27.53 2.47 13.66
C GLU A 174 26.70 1.19 13.67
N PHE A 175 27.19 0.15 14.36
CA PHE A 175 26.46 -1.11 14.50
C PHE A 175 25.10 -0.89 15.17
N LYS A 176 25.06 -0.16 16.29
CA LYS A 176 23.81 0.18 16.98
C LYS A 176 22.87 0.95 16.07
N ALA A 177 23.36 2.01 15.44
CA ALA A 177 22.54 2.85 14.57
C ALA A 177 21.92 2.05 13.41
N LYS A 178 22.70 1.18 12.77
CA LYS A 178 22.22 0.33 11.67
C LYS A 178 21.25 -0.74 12.15
N PHE A 179 21.52 -1.38 13.30
CA PHE A 179 20.60 -2.35 13.87
C PHE A 179 19.24 -1.71 14.20
N ASP A 180 19.24 -0.55 14.84
CA ASP A 180 18.03 0.17 15.20
C ASP A 180 17.26 0.62 13.94
N GLU A 181 17.96 1.06 12.90
CA GLU A 181 17.35 1.42 11.61
C GLU A 181 16.68 0.21 10.93
N GLU A 182 17.33 -0.94 10.89
CA GLU A 182 16.79 -2.20 10.34
C GLU A 182 15.55 -2.67 11.09
N VAL A 183 15.61 -2.69 12.43
CA VAL A 183 14.46 -3.08 13.27
C VAL A 183 13.30 -2.12 13.05
N ARG A 184 13.55 -0.81 13.11
CA ARG A 184 12.53 0.21 12.92
C ARG A 184 11.90 0.16 11.53
N GLY A 185 12.71 -0.04 10.49
CA GLY A 185 12.21 -0.21 9.13
C GLY A 185 11.22 -1.37 9.05
N ALA A 186 11.61 -2.53 9.55
CA ALA A 186 10.74 -3.69 9.51
C ALA A 186 9.47 -3.53 10.38
N GLU A 187 9.56 -2.88 11.54
CA GLU A 187 8.39 -2.52 12.36
C GLU A 187 7.41 -1.60 11.62
N LEU A 188 7.91 -0.59 10.91
CA LEU A 188 7.08 0.29 10.10
C LEU A 188 6.38 -0.46 8.96
N GLN A 189 7.10 -1.38 8.29
CA GLN A 189 6.49 -2.23 7.27
C GLN A 189 5.31 -3.03 7.86
N ASP A 190 5.53 -3.71 8.98
CA ASP A 190 4.50 -4.51 9.64
C ASP A 190 3.31 -3.66 10.09
N PHE A 191 3.58 -2.45 10.58
CA PHE A 191 2.56 -1.48 10.94
C PHE A 191 1.67 -1.13 9.73
N PHE A 192 2.25 -0.70 8.60
CA PHE A 192 1.47 -0.30 7.43
C PHE A 192 0.67 -1.46 6.82
N VAL A 193 1.27 -2.65 6.74
CA VAL A 193 0.57 -3.85 6.25
C VAL A 193 -0.52 -4.26 7.23
N GLY A 194 -0.27 -4.19 8.54
CA GLY A 194 -1.24 -4.50 9.59
C GLY A 194 -2.43 -3.55 9.64
N GLU A 195 -2.22 -2.25 9.39
CA GLU A 195 -3.30 -1.27 9.22
C GLU A 195 -4.18 -1.59 8.02
N ALA A 196 -3.58 -1.77 6.83
CA ALA A 196 -4.31 -2.13 5.62
C ALA A 196 -5.08 -3.44 5.81
N ARG A 197 -4.46 -4.45 6.44
CA ARG A 197 -5.11 -5.73 6.76
C ARG A 197 -6.36 -5.53 7.62
N ARG A 198 -6.24 -4.80 8.74
CA ARG A 198 -7.37 -4.55 9.65
C ARG A 198 -8.53 -3.85 8.94
N ALA A 199 -8.24 -2.90 8.07
CA ALA A 199 -9.25 -2.21 7.28
C ALA A 199 -9.96 -3.13 6.27
N ILE A 200 -9.21 -4.02 5.60
CA ILE A 200 -9.77 -5.03 4.67
C ILE A 200 -10.63 -6.06 5.41
N GLU A 201 -10.17 -6.53 6.59
CA GLU A 201 -10.88 -7.54 7.38
C GLU A 201 -12.18 -6.99 7.97
N SER A 202 -12.14 -5.78 8.52
CA SER A 202 -13.31 -5.12 9.13
C SER A 202 -14.25 -4.47 8.11
N GLY A 203 -13.81 -4.30 6.86
CA GLY A 203 -14.57 -3.56 5.85
C GLY A 203 -14.75 -2.10 6.29
N SER A 204 -13.68 -1.45 6.75
CA SER A 204 -13.70 -0.05 7.19
C SER A 204 -12.99 0.86 6.18
N GLU A 205 -13.10 2.17 6.37
CA GLU A 205 -12.37 3.19 5.59
C GLU A 205 -12.63 3.06 4.07
N GLU A 206 -11.59 2.98 3.23
CA GLU A 206 -11.72 2.76 1.79
C GLU A 206 -12.40 1.43 1.42
N PHE A 207 -12.48 0.50 2.36
CA PHE A 207 -13.09 -0.81 2.14
C PHE A 207 -14.55 -0.89 2.61
N ALA A 208 -15.09 0.17 3.22
CA ALA A 208 -16.43 0.19 3.81
C ALA A 208 -17.58 0.30 2.81
N MET A 209 -17.36 0.97 1.68
CA MET A 209 -18.41 1.20 0.70
C MET A 209 -18.24 0.32 -0.55
N PRO A 210 -19.35 -0.20 -1.11
CA PRO A 210 -19.35 -0.79 -2.43
C PRO A 210 -18.92 0.24 -3.47
N ASP A 211 -18.17 -0.22 -4.46
CA ASP A 211 -17.55 0.55 -5.53
C ASP A 211 -18.43 1.60 -6.26
N ALA A 212 -19.76 1.42 -6.25
CA ALA A 212 -20.71 2.31 -6.91
C ALA A 212 -21.05 3.58 -6.09
N VAL A 213 -20.64 3.65 -4.82
CA VAL A 213 -21.09 4.66 -3.85
C VAL A 213 -19.98 5.61 -3.41
N ILE A 214 -18.79 5.57 -4.05
CA ILE A 214 -17.80 6.63 -3.86
C ILE A 214 -18.30 7.88 -4.61
N GLU A 215 -19.27 8.56 -4.01
CA GLU A 215 -19.88 9.79 -4.52
C GLU A 215 -18.78 10.82 -4.80
N GLN A 216 -18.94 11.60 -5.87
CA GLN A 216 -18.14 12.80 -6.04
C GLN A 216 -18.28 13.63 -4.76
N PRO A 217 -17.17 14.04 -4.13
CA PRO A 217 -17.26 14.95 -3.00
C PRO A 217 -18.00 16.19 -3.47
N SER A 218 -19.06 16.59 -2.75
CA SER A 218 -19.81 17.78 -3.11
C SER A 218 -18.84 18.94 -3.22
N THR A 219 -18.70 19.53 -4.41
CA THR A 219 -17.96 20.76 -4.57
C THR A 219 -18.63 21.79 -3.68
N GLY A 220 -18.01 22.08 -2.54
CA GLY A 220 -18.47 23.13 -1.65
C GLY A 220 -18.53 24.39 -2.50
N LYS A 221 -19.74 24.86 -2.79
CA LYS A 221 -19.94 26.17 -3.41
C LYS A 221 -19.22 27.16 -2.49
N ALA A 222 -18.13 27.73 -2.98
CA ALA A 222 -17.59 28.95 -2.42
C ALA A 222 -18.71 30.00 -2.54
N HIS A 223 -19.41 30.23 -1.43
CA HIS A 223 -20.23 31.42 -1.28
C HIS A 223 -19.29 32.57 -1.00
N THR A 224 -18.99 33.34 -2.04
CA THR A 224 -18.62 34.75 -1.97
C THR A 224 -19.54 35.51 -2.90
#